data_AF-A0A9D5EUK6-F1
#
_entry.id   AF-A0A9D5EUK6-F1
#
_cell.length_a   1.000
_cell.length_b   1.000
_cell.length_c   1.000
_cell.angle_alpha   90.00
_cell.angle_beta   90.00
_cell.angle_gamma   90.00
#
_symmetry.space_group_name_H-M   'P 1'
#
loop_
_entity.id
_entity.type
_entity.pdbx_description
1 polymer ?
#
loop_
_entity_poly.entity_id
_entity_poly.type
_entity_poly.pdbx_seq_one_letter_code
_entity_poly.pdbx_strand_id
1 'polypeptide(L)'
;MALCWVWYIRLVQKGRNPAEFISAMARYGVRAVNSGRRACGQKRANDCLSRHCQQFRQPMCNRPPETRIPDENVIEDALCDNTQTPVPDQVQFRCDFGEWEHRLPTAKQRLVKGLALGHRTKDLATEFGLSPGRISQLRKEFAEDYAAFCGD
;
A
#
# COMPACT_ATOMS: atom_id res chain seq x y z
N MET A 1 7.92 7.03 21.99
CA MET A 1 7.66 5.74 22.68
C MET A 1 8.54 5.52 23.91
N ALA A 2 9.88 5.55 23.82
CA ALA A 2 10.76 5.26 24.97
C ALA A 2 10.49 6.09 26.25
N LEU A 3 10.14 7.37 26.13
CA LEU A 3 9.78 8.21 27.30
C LEU A 3 8.52 7.74 28.03
N CYS A 4 7.47 7.39 27.27
CA CYS A 4 6.21 6.90 27.85
C CYS A 4 6.45 5.59 28.61
N TRP A 5 7.35 4.74 28.11
CA TRP A 5 7.75 3.51 28.78
C TRP A 5 8.47 3.76 30.10
N VAL A 6 9.42 4.70 30.15
CA VAL A 6 10.10 5.09 31.39
C VAL A 6 9.11 5.63 32.43
N TRP A 7 8.13 6.42 31.99
CA TRP A 7 7.09 6.96 32.88
C TRP A 7 6.12 5.88 33.37
N TYR A 8 5.76 4.94 32.50
CA TYR A 8 4.95 3.79 32.84
C TYR A 8 5.61 2.98 33.96
N ILE A 9 6.89 2.61 33.82
CA ILE A 9 7.64 1.88 34.85
C ILE A 9 7.68 2.65 36.17
N ARG A 10 7.92 3.96 36.13
CA ARG A 10 7.95 4.81 37.34
C ARG A 10 6.58 4.91 38.03
N LEU A 11 5.49 4.87 37.29
CA LEU A 11 4.14 4.87 37.86
C LEU A 11 3.83 3.53 38.54
N VAL A 12 4.19 2.42 37.90
CA VAL A 12 4.07 1.08 38.48
C VAL A 12 4.90 0.96 39.76
N GLN A 13 6.15 1.45 39.75
CA GLN A 13 7.01 1.47 40.95
C GLN A 13 6.46 2.32 42.09
N LYS A 14 5.62 3.32 41.80
CA LYS A 14 4.94 4.15 42.80
C LYS A 14 3.58 3.57 43.23
N GLY A 15 3.24 2.36 42.80
CA GLY A 15 1.97 1.70 43.12
C GLY A 15 0.75 2.33 42.45
N ARG A 16 0.94 3.14 41.40
CA ARG A 16 -0.13 3.79 40.65
C ARG A 16 -0.48 2.94 39.43
N ASN A 17 -1.76 2.79 39.12
CA ASN A 17 -2.19 2.09 37.92
C ASN A 17 -2.04 2.99 36.67
N PRO A 18 -1.13 2.69 35.73
CA PRO A 18 -0.93 3.54 34.55
C PRO A 18 -2.08 3.47 33.55
N ALA A 19 -2.95 2.45 33.64
CA ALA A 19 -4.09 2.27 32.75
C ALA A 19 -5.11 3.41 32.87
N GLU A 20 -5.20 4.04 34.05
CA GLU A 20 -6.06 5.18 34.33
C GLU A 20 -5.58 6.48 33.64
N PHE A 21 -4.32 6.51 33.18
CA PHE A 21 -3.67 7.73 32.68
C PHE A 21 -3.09 7.59 31.27
N ILE A 22 -3.50 6.56 30.50
CA ILE A 22 -2.93 6.27 29.17
C ILE A 22 -3.03 7.49 28.24
N SER A 23 -4.20 8.14 28.16
CA SER A 23 -4.42 9.31 27.31
C SER A 23 -3.58 10.52 27.74
N ALA A 24 -3.43 10.74 29.04
CA ALA A 24 -2.59 11.82 29.58
C ALA A 24 -1.10 11.54 29.30
N MET A 25 -0.65 10.30 29.50
CA MET A 25 0.71 9.87 29.25
C MET A 25 1.08 10.01 27.76
N ALA A 26 0.18 9.64 26.85
CA ALA A 26 0.35 9.86 25.41
C ALA A 26 0.47 11.36 25.09
N ARG A 27 -0.46 12.20 25.58
CA ARG A 27 -0.46 13.65 25.34
C ARG A 27 0.80 14.34 25.86
N TYR A 28 1.20 14.04 27.09
CA TYR A 28 2.42 14.61 27.68
C TYR A 28 3.69 14.04 27.05
N GLY A 29 3.68 12.78 26.62
CA GLY A 29 4.77 12.15 25.88
C GLY A 29 5.04 12.85 24.55
N VAL A 30 3.98 13.15 23.79
CA VAL A 30 4.08 13.93 22.54
C VAL A 30 4.63 15.33 22.80
N ARG A 31 4.12 16.04 23.81
CA ARG A 31 4.64 17.37 24.20
C ARG A 31 6.10 17.33 24.65
N ALA A 32 6.52 16.30 25.39
CA ALA A 32 7.90 16.11 25.81
C ALA A 32 8.83 15.90 24.60
N VAL A 33 8.42 15.06 23.64
CA VAL A 33 9.19 14.83 22.40
C VAL A 33 9.25 16.11 21.55
N ASN A 34 8.15 16.84 21.41
CA ASN A 34 8.10 18.09 20.66
C ASN A 34 8.96 19.20 21.30
N SER A 35 9.06 19.22 22.63
CA SER A 35 9.99 20.11 23.37
C SER A 35 11.44 19.61 23.37
N GLY A 36 11.73 18.51 22.68
CA GLY A 36 13.09 17.98 22.51
C GLY A 36 13.57 17.08 23.65
N ARG A 37 12.75 16.81 24.67
CA ARG A 37 13.08 15.87 25.74
C ARG A 37 12.95 14.44 25.20
N ARG A 38 13.95 13.59 25.44
CA ARG A 38 13.98 12.16 25.04
C ARG A 38 14.62 11.31 26.12
N ALA A 39 14.28 10.02 26.18
CA ALA A 39 14.78 9.09 27.19
C ALA A 39 16.27 8.76 27.02
N CYS A 40 16.75 8.74 25.78
CA CYS A 40 18.17 8.63 25.43
C CYS A 40 18.53 9.82 24.53
N GLY A 41 19.58 10.55 24.90
CA GLY A 41 20.00 11.78 24.23
C GLY A 41 20.98 11.52 23.11
N GLN A 42 20.52 11.59 21.87
CA GLN A 42 21.23 12.13 20.70
C GLN A 42 20.18 12.36 19.59
N LYS A 43 20.13 13.56 18.99
CA LYS A 43 19.40 13.74 17.73
C LYS A 43 20.31 13.20 16.62
N ARG A 44 19.86 12.20 15.87
CA ARG A 44 20.57 11.85 14.63
C ARG A 44 20.38 13.01 13.66
N ALA A 45 21.47 13.62 13.21
CA ALA A 45 21.43 14.74 12.26
C ALA A 45 20.72 14.39 10.94
N ASN A 46 20.64 13.09 10.62
CA ASN A 46 19.97 12.55 9.43
C ASN A 46 18.52 12.08 9.68
N ASP A 47 17.97 12.24 10.89
CA ASP A 47 16.54 11.96 11.11
C ASP A 47 15.71 13.13 10.53
N CYS A 48 15.04 12.89 9.40
CA CYS A 48 14.20 13.86 8.69
C CYS A 48 13.06 14.43 9.56
N LEU A 49 12.64 13.71 10.61
CA LEU A 49 11.62 14.16 11.56
C LEU A 49 12.22 14.89 12.77
N SER A 50 13.54 15.00 12.87
CA SER A 50 14.18 15.76 13.93
C SER A 50 14.06 17.27 13.69
N ARG A 51 13.77 18.04 14.75
CA ARG A 51 13.73 19.51 14.70
C ARG A 51 15.01 20.12 14.11
N HIS A 52 16.16 19.49 14.37
CA HIS A 52 17.45 19.94 13.86
C HIS A 52 17.54 19.77 12.33
N CYS A 53 17.17 18.60 11.80
CA CYS A 53 17.11 18.37 10.35
C CYS A 53 16.06 19.26 9.67
N GLN A 54 14.87 19.42 10.26
CA GLN A 54 13.82 20.29 9.71
C GLN A 54 14.22 21.77 9.67
N GLN A 55 14.92 22.28 10.68
CA GLN A 55 15.33 23.69 10.72
C GLN A 55 16.52 23.98 9.81
N PHE A 56 17.52 23.10 9.75
CA PHE A 56 18.78 23.37 9.06
C PHE A 56 18.86 22.77 7.66
N ARG A 57 18.20 21.63 7.40
CA ARG A 57 18.23 20.96 6.09
C ARG A 57 16.95 21.12 5.29
N GLN A 58 15.83 21.49 5.94
CA GLN A 58 14.51 21.64 5.32
C GLN A 58 14.23 20.56 4.26
N PRO A 59 14.36 19.27 4.60
CA PRO A 59 14.14 18.23 3.61
C PRO A 59 12.71 18.37 3.09
N MET A 60 12.57 18.60 1.78
CA MET A 60 11.27 18.62 1.13
C MET A 60 10.71 17.20 1.18
N CYS A 61 9.94 16.88 2.22
CA CYS A 61 9.06 15.73 2.21
C CYS A 61 7.90 16.05 1.28
N ASN A 62 8.18 16.06 -0.01
CA ASN A 62 7.13 16.07 -1.01
C ASN A 62 6.31 14.81 -0.80
N ARG A 63 4.98 14.96 -0.86
CA ARG A 63 4.14 13.79 -1.11
C ARG A 63 4.76 13.08 -2.32
N PRO A 64 5.02 11.76 -2.27
CA PRO A 64 5.37 11.05 -3.49
C PRO A 64 4.33 11.47 -4.53
N PRO A 65 4.73 11.84 -5.76
CA PRO A 65 3.77 12.25 -6.77
C PRO A 65 2.65 11.21 -6.73
N GLU A 66 1.39 11.65 -6.62
CA GLU A 66 0.26 10.77 -6.88
C GLU A 66 0.51 10.31 -8.31
N THR A 67 1.10 9.14 -8.44
CA THR A 67 1.67 8.68 -9.68
C THR A 67 0.48 8.38 -10.55
N ARG A 68 0.03 9.39 -11.30
CA ARG A 68 -0.71 9.19 -12.53
C ARG A 68 0.31 8.67 -13.54
N ILE A 69 0.84 7.47 -13.26
CA ILE A 69 1.56 6.69 -14.25
C ILE A 69 0.51 6.48 -15.35
N PRO A 70 0.85 6.73 -16.63
CA PRO A 70 -0.02 6.33 -17.73
C PRO A 70 -0.48 4.88 -17.49
N ASP A 71 -1.72 4.56 -17.85
CA ASP A 71 -2.41 3.27 -17.64
C ASP A 71 -1.60 1.98 -17.94
N GLU A 72 -0.40 2.10 -18.52
CA GLU A 72 0.47 1.01 -18.92
C GLU A 72 1.06 0.20 -17.74
N ASN A 73 1.39 0.80 -16.59
CA ASN A 73 2.13 0.09 -15.52
C ASN A 73 1.34 -0.17 -14.22
N VAL A 74 0.03 0.08 -14.20
CA VAL A 74 -0.79 -0.08 -12.97
C VAL A 74 -0.82 -1.55 -12.51
N ILE A 75 -0.79 -2.48 -13.46
CA ILE A 75 -0.76 -3.92 -13.16
C ILE A 75 0.60 -4.35 -12.62
N GLU A 76 1.70 -3.82 -13.15
CA GLU A 76 3.05 -4.12 -12.63
C GLU A 76 3.21 -3.64 -11.18
N ASP A 77 2.69 -2.46 -10.87
CA ASP A 77 2.70 -1.89 -9.52
C ASP A 77 1.86 -2.73 -8.55
N ALA A 78 0.67 -3.16 -8.99
CA ALA A 78 -0.20 -4.05 -8.20
C ALA A 78 0.42 -5.43 -7.92
N LEU A 79 1.30 -5.91 -8.80
CA LEU A 79 1.95 -7.23 -8.67
C LEU A 79 3.27 -7.18 -7.89
N CYS A 80 3.85 -6.00 -7.65
CA CYS A 80 5.15 -5.87 -7.00
C CYS A 80 5.20 -6.49 -5.59
N ASP A 81 4.06 -6.51 -4.89
CA ASP A 81 3.93 -7.04 -3.53
C ASP A 81 3.24 -8.42 -3.46
N ASN A 82 3.07 -9.12 -4.60
CA ASN A 82 2.43 -10.44 -4.60
C ASN A 82 3.38 -11.51 -4.02
N THR A 83 3.12 -11.94 -2.78
CA THR A 83 3.87 -13.03 -2.12
C THR A 83 3.13 -14.38 -2.13
N GLN A 84 1.94 -14.46 -2.75
CA GLN A 84 1.11 -15.68 -2.72
C GLN A 84 1.35 -16.57 -3.93
N THR A 85 1.47 -15.97 -5.11
CA THR A 85 1.70 -16.70 -6.37
C THR A 85 3.14 -17.19 -6.43
N PRO A 86 3.43 -18.45 -6.83
CA PRO A 86 4.79 -18.91 -7.06
C PRO A 86 5.55 -18.01 -8.05
N VAL A 87 6.87 -17.83 -7.85
CA VAL A 87 7.70 -16.97 -8.71
C VAL A 87 7.60 -17.33 -10.21
N PRO A 88 7.61 -18.61 -10.64
CA PRO A 88 7.47 -18.96 -12.05
C PRO A 88 6.19 -18.38 -12.68
N ASP A 89 5.05 -18.56 -12.01
CA ASP A 89 3.75 -18.08 -12.49
C ASP A 89 3.70 -16.55 -12.53
N GLN A 90 4.36 -15.87 -11.58
CA GLN A 90 4.49 -14.40 -11.61
C GLN A 90 5.30 -13.92 -12.83
N VAL A 91 6.40 -14.61 -13.14
CA VAL A 91 7.26 -14.26 -14.27
C VAL A 91 6.52 -14.49 -15.58
N GLN A 92 5.88 -15.64 -15.74
CA GLN A 92 5.06 -15.96 -16.91
C GLN A 92 3.99 -14.89 -17.12
N PHE A 93 3.25 -14.54 -16.07
CA PHE A 93 2.24 -13.48 -16.16
C PHE A 93 2.83 -12.14 -16.61
N ARG A 94 3.98 -11.72 -16.06
CA ARG A 94 4.60 -10.43 -16.42
C ARG A 94 5.12 -10.39 -17.86
N CYS A 95 5.58 -11.51 -18.39
CA CYS A 95 6.03 -11.61 -19.79
C CYS A 95 4.85 -11.68 -20.77
N ASP A 96 3.85 -12.52 -20.47
CA ASP A 96 2.89 -12.98 -21.47
C ASP A 96 1.57 -12.18 -21.44
N PHE A 97 1.20 -11.60 -20.27
CA PHE A 97 -0.09 -10.92 -20.11
C PHE A 97 -0.23 -9.71 -21.04
N GLY A 98 0.81 -8.90 -21.19
CA GLY A 98 0.78 -7.73 -22.07
C GLY A 98 0.59 -8.11 -23.54
N GLU A 99 1.35 -9.11 -24.01
CA GLU A 99 1.22 -9.62 -25.39
C GLU A 99 -0.16 -10.22 -25.65
N TRP A 100 -0.68 -10.99 -24.70
CA TRP A 100 -2.03 -11.54 -24.78
C TRP A 100 -3.10 -10.45 -24.78
N GLU A 101 -3.01 -9.47 -23.89
CA GLU A 101 -3.96 -8.36 -23.79
C GLU A 101 -4.04 -7.60 -25.13
N HIS A 102 -2.90 -7.36 -25.77
CA HIS A 102 -2.85 -6.66 -27.05
C HIS A 102 -3.58 -7.39 -28.20
N ARG A 103 -3.84 -8.70 -28.07
CA ARG A 103 -4.67 -9.46 -29.04
C ARG A 103 -6.16 -9.20 -28.90
N LEU A 104 -6.62 -8.71 -27.74
CA LEU A 104 -8.03 -8.45 -27.47
C LEU A 104 -8.47 -7.10 -28.09
N PRO A 105 -9.75 -6.94 -28.48
CA PRO A 105 -10.30 -5.63 -28.83
C PRO A 105 -10.19 -4.64 -27.66
N THR A 106 -10.00 -3.35 -27.94
CA THR A 106 -9.77 -2.29 -26.94
C THR A 106 -10.81 -2.27 -25.80
N ALA A 107 -12.07 -2.57 -26.10
CA ALA A 107 -13.10 -2.67 -25.05
C ALA A 107 -12.86 -3.83 -24.08
N LYS A 108 -12.40 -4.99 -24.57
CA LYS A 108 -12.05 -6.15 -23.74
C LYS A 108 -10.74 -5.94 -22.99
N GLN A 109 -9.77 -5.23 -23.57
CA GLN A 109 -8.53 -4.81 -22.89
C GLN A 109 -8.83 -4.02 -21.61
N ARG A 110 -9.68 -2.99 -21.72
CA ARG A 110 -10.08 -2.18 -20.55
C ARG A 110 -10.79 -3.02 -19.49
N LEU A 111 -11.65 -3.95 -19.91
CA LEU A 111 -12.34 -4.83 -18.99
C LEU A 111 -11.38 -5.79 -18.27
N VAL A 112 -10.44 -6.41 -18.98
CA VAL A 112 -9.50 -7.37 -18.37
C VAL A 112 -8.50 -6.67 -17.44
N LYS A 113 -8.02 -5.49 -17.80
CA LYS A 113 -7.23 -4.64 -16.89
C LYS A 113 -8.03 -4.31 -15.62
N GLY A 114 -9.30 -3.94 -15.78
CA GLY A 114 -10.19 -3.70 -14.66
C GLY A 114 -10.32 -4.92 -13.72
N LEU A 115 -10.46 -6.11 -14.30
CA LEU A 115 -10.52 -7.36 -13.53
C LEU A 115 -9.20 -7.71 -12.86
N ALA A 116 -8.07 -7.53 -13.55
CA ALA A 116 -6.72 -7.81 -13.04
C ALA A 116 -6.34 -6.89 -11.87
N LEU A 117 -6.80 -5.64 -11.89
CA LEU A 117 -6.63 -4.67 -10.79
C LEU A 117 -7.56 -4.95 -9.59
N GLY A 118 -8.41 -5.97 -9.66
CA GLY A 118 -9.30 -6.36 -8.57
C GLY A 118 -10.55 -5.48 -8.42
N HIS A 119 -10.93 -4.71 -9.46
CA HIS A 119 -12.20 -3.98 -9.42
C HIS A 119 -13.39 -4.94 -9.26
N ARG A 120 -14.41 -4.49 -8.52
CA ARG A 120 -15.59 -5.32 -8.26
C ARG A 120 -16.37 -5.56 -9.54
N THR A 121 -16.81 -6.79 -9.75
CA THR A 121 -17.65 -7.20 -10.90
C THR A 121 -18.88 -6.31 -11.08
N LYS A 122 -19.47 -5.81 -9.99
CA LYS A 122 -20.63 -4.91 -10.05
C LYS A 122 -20.27 -3.54 -10.63
N ASP A 123 -19.12 -3.00 -10.27
CA ASP A 123 -18.67 -1.67 -10.70
C ASP A 123 -18.35 -1.71 -12.22
N LEU A 124 -17.65 -2.75 -12.65
CA LEU A 124 -17.37 -3.01 -14.07
C LEU A 124 -18.65 -3.31 -14.88
N ALA A 125 -19.62 -4.03 -14.30
CA ALA A 125 -20.91 -4.27 -14.96
C ALA A 125 -21.64 -2.96 -15.28
N THR A 126 -21.65 -2.01 -14.34
CA THR A 126 -22.22 -0.68 -14.56
C THR A 126 -21.45 0.12 -15.60
N GLU A 127 -20.12 0.14 -15.53
CA GLU A 127 -19.27 0.89 -16.48
C GLU A 127 -19.42 0.41 -17.93
N PHE A 128 -19.45 -0.91 -18.13
CA PHE A 128 -19.55 -1.51 -19.46
C PHE A 128 -20.98 -1.75 -19.93
N GLY A 129 -22.00 -1.41 -19.12
CA GLY A 129 -23.41 -1.62 -19.44
C GLY A 129 -23.79 -3.11 -19.57
N LEU A 130 -23.08 -3.99 -18.87
CA LEU A 130 -23.27 -5.45 -18.92
C LEU A 130 -23.89 -5.96 -17.62
N SER A 131 -24.48 -7.15 -17.65
CA SER A 131 -24.92 -7.80 -16.41
C SER A 131 -23.72 -8.32 -15.61
N PRO A 132 -23.78 -8.35 -14.26
CA PRO A 132 -22.73 -8.96 -13.45
C PRO A 132 -22.46 -10.43 -13.81
N GLY A 133 -23.49 -11.14 -14.25
CA GLY A 133 -23.38 -12.51 -14.77
C GLY A 133 -22.53 -12.58 -16.04
N ARG A 134 -22.71 -11.63 -16.97
CA ARG A 134 -21.89 -11.56 -18.19
C ARG A 134 -20.43 -11.25 -17.88
N ILE A 135 -20.15 -10.33 -16.95
CA ILE A 135 -18.77 -10.07 -16.50
C ILE A 135 -18.14 -11.34 -15.87
N SER A 136 -18.92 -12.10 -15.10
CA SER A 136 -18.45 -13.36 -14.49
C SER A 136 -18.15 -14.43 -15.54
N GLN A 137 -18.93 -14.49 -16.63
CA GLN A 137 -18.64 -15.35 -17.78
C GLN A 137 -17.37 -14.90 -18.50
N LEU A 138 -17.27 -13.61 -18.82
CA LEU A 138 -16.09 -13.03 -19.48
C LEU A 138 -14.81 -13.29 -18.69
N ARG A 139 -14.86 -13.24 -17.36
CA ARG A 139 -13.71 -13.58 -16.52
C ARG A 139 -13.22 -15.02 -16.76
N LYS A 140 -14.13 -15.97 -16.95
CA LYS A 140 -13.77 -17.37 -17.26
C LYS A 140 -13.26 -17.49 -18.68
N GLU A 141 -13.96 -16.89 -19.64
CA GLU A 141 -13.56 -16.85 -21.06
C GLU A 141 -12.13 -16.29 -21.22
N PHE A 142 -11.80 -15.22 -20.48
CA PHE A 142 -10.45 -14.63 -20.46
C PHE A 142 -9.40 -15.55 -19.85
N ALA A 143 -9.72 -16.24 -18.75
CA ALA A 143 -8.80 -17.18 -18.13
C ALA A 143 -8.50 -18.39 -19.04
N GLU A 144 -9.53 -18.91 -19.71
CA GLU A 144 -9.40 -20.00 -20.69
C GLU A 144 -8.59 -19.56 -21.92
N ASP A 145 -8.85 -18.37 -22.46
CA ASP A 145 -8.12 -17.83 -23.61
C ASP A 145 -6.65 -17.51 -23.28
N TYR A 146 -6.37 -17.04 -22.07
CA TYR A 146 -5.01 -16.81 -21.58
C TYR A 146 -4.25 -18.13 -21.38
N ALA A 147 -4.89 -19.15 -20.81
CA ALA A 147 -4.28 -20.47 -20.66
C ALA A 147 -3.93 -21.09 -22.03
N ALA A 148 -4.85 -20.99 -22.99
CA ALA A 148 -4.61 -21.43 -24.36
C ALA A 148 -3.48 -20.64 -25.06
N PHE A 149 -3.28 -19.36 -24.71
CA PHE A 149 -2.16 -18.57 -25.21
C PHE A 149 -0.81 -19.02 -24.61
N CYS A 150 -0.79 -19.34 -23.32
CA CYS A 150 0.42 -19.82 -22.64
C CYS A 150 0.83 -21.25 -23.06
N GLY A 151 -0.05 -21.98 -23.75
CA GLY A 151 0.23 -23.33 -24.25
C GLY A 151 -0.03 -24.44 -23.23
N ASP A 152 -0.88 -24.19 -22.23
CA ASP A 152 -1.40 -25.21 -21.30
C ASP A 152 -2.47 -26.11 -21.95
#